data_AF-A0AAV2A547-F1
#
_entry.id   AF-A0AAV2A547-F1
#
_cell.length_a   1.000
_cell.length_b   1.000
_cell.length_c   1.000
_cell.angle_alpha   90.00
_cell.angle_beta   90.00
_cell.angle_gamma   90.00
#
_symmetry.space_group_name_H-M   'P 1'
#
loop_
_entity.id
_entity.type
_entity.pdbx_description
1 polymer ?
#
loop_
_entity_poly.entity_id
_entity_poly.type
_entity_poly.pdbx_seq_one_letter_code
_entity_poly.pdbx_strand_id
1 'polypeptide(L)'
;MDVFFVLSGFLNAYSFSKEFNKNKGKICLWNFYLKRFIRITFLYMIMSGFYTTLLNYTGSGPIWPDYVTNPICKETWWWYLLYINNFLSHQKMCMIWCWFLATDMQFFIV
;
A
#
# COMPACT_ATOMS: atom_id res chain seq x y z
N MET A 1 -16.11 1.13 3.57
CA MET A 1 -15.10 0.91 2.51
C MET A 1 -15.43 1.76 1.28
N ASP A 2 -16.69 1.85 0.86
CA ASP A 2 -17.09 2.56 -0.36
C ASP A 2 -16.79 4.07 -0.33
N VAL A 3 -17.04 4.72 0.80
CA VAL A 3 -16.72 6.16 0.97
C VAL A 3 -15.23 6.45 0.81
N PHE A 4 -14.35 5.55 1.29
CA PHE A 4 -12.91 5.70 1.14
C PHE A 4 -12.49 5.63 -0.33
N PHE A 5 -13.06 4.69 -1.09
CA PHE A 5 -12.79 4.59 -2.52
C PHE A 5 -13.30 5.80 -3.30
N VAL A 6 -14.50 6.30 -2.99
CA VAL A 6 -15.04 7.52 -3.61
C VAL A 6 -14.16 8.73 -3.30
N LEU A 7 -13.73 8.91 -2.05
CA LEU A 7 -12.84 10.00 -1.66
C LEU A 7 -11.48 9.89 -2.35
N SER A 8 -10.88 8.70 -2.41
CA SER A 8 -9.60 8.48 -3.09
C SER A 8 -9.70 8.78 -4.59
N GLY A 9 -10.76 8.30 -5.25
CA GLY A 9 -11.04 8.59 -6.66
C GLY A 9 -11.24 10.09 -6.92
N PHE A 10 -12.02 10.77 -6.09
CA PHE A 10 -12.22 12.21 -6.18
C PHE A 10 -10.91 12.99 -6.02
N LEU A 11 -10.08 12.62 -5.04
CA LEU A 11 -8.80 13.28 -4.78
C LEU A 11 -7.82 13.07 -5.94
N ASN A 12 -7.82 11.87 -6.54
CA ASN A 12 -7.02 11.55 -7.72
C ASN A 12 -7.45 12.39 -8.92
N ALA A 13 -8.76 12.47 -9.20
CA ALA A 13 -9.30 13.29 -10.28
C ALA A 13 -8.97 14.78 -10.09
N TYR A 14 -9.10 15.28 -8.85
CA TYR A 14 -8.74 16.65 -8.50
C TYR A 14 -7.24 16.93 -8.71
N SER A 15 -6.36 16.03 -8.23
CA SER A 15 -4.92 16.16 -8.42
C SER A 15 -4.53 16.13 -9.89
N PHE A 16 -5.18 15.28 -10.70
CA PHE A 16 -4.97 15.21 -12.14
C PHE A 16 -5.36 16.51 -12.83
N SER A 17 -6.54 17.06 -12.54
CA SER A 17 -7.01 18.34 -13.10
C SER A 17 -6.08 19.50 -12.74
N LYS A 18 -5.57 19.53 -11.50
CA LYS A 18 -4.61 20.54 -11.05
C LYS A 18 -3.28 20.46 -11.82
N GLU A 19 -2.75 19.26 -12.02
CA GLU A 19 -1.51 19.04 -12.78
C GLU A 19 -1.72 19.36 -14.28
N PHE A 20 -2.89 19.08 -14.82
CA PHE A 20 -3.30 19.43 -16.19
C PHE A 20 -3.28 20.93 -16.44
N ASN A 21 -3.92 21.70 -15.54
CA ASN A 21 -3.93 23.16 -15.62
C ASN A 21 -2.52 23.75 -15.45
N LYS A 22 -1.72 23.20 -14.52
CA LYS A 22 -0.36 23.69 -14.26
C LYS A 22 0.58 23.46 -15.44
N ASN A 23 0.47 22.31 -16.11
CA ASN A 23 1.36 21.92 -17.22
C ASN A 23 0.79 22.28 -18.61
N LYS A 24 -0.22 23.16 -18.69
CA LYS A 24 -0.82 23.65 -19.95
C LYS A 24 -1.16 22.51 -20.93
N GLY A 25 -1.72 21.41 -20.42
CA GLY A 25 -2.14 20.26 -21.22
C GLY A 25 -1.05 19.22 -21.56
N LYS A 26 0.21 19.40 -21.12
CA LYS A 26 1.27 18.39 -21.31
C LYS A 26 1.52 17.62 -20.01
N ILE A 27 0.89 16.46 -19.85
CA ILE A 27 1.19 15.55 -18.74
C ILE A 27 1.69 14.23 -19.30
N CYS A 28 2.89 13.83 -18.90
CA CYS A 28 3.29 12.43 -19.02
C CYS A 28 2.60 11.65 -17.92
N LEU A 29 1.45 11.04 -18.24
CA LEU A 29 0.70 10.15 -17.35
C LEU A 29 1.64 9.17 -16.63
N TRP A 30 2.53 8.52 -17.37
CA TRP A 30 3.51 7.58 -16.83
C TRP A 30 4.38 8.16 -15.70
N ASN A 31 4.86 9.39 -15.82
CA ASN A 31 5.69 10.03 -14.79
C ASN A 31 4.85 10.37 -13.54
N PHE A 32 3.59 10.75 -13.71
CA PHE A 32 2.66 10.98 -12.61
C PHE A 32 2.39 9.67 -11.85
N TYR A 33 2.15 8.58 -12.57
CA TYR A 33 1.98 7.23 -12.02
C TYR A 33 3.22 6.77 -11.24
N LEU A 34 4.40 6.82 -11.85
CA LEU A 34 5.65 6.38 -11.22
C LEU A 34 5.98 7.13 -9.94
N LYS A 35 5.80 8.46 -9.91
CA LYS A 35 6.05 9.26 -8.72
C LYS A 35 5.15 8.86 -7.55
N ARG A 36 3.87 8.62 -7.82
CA ARG A 36 2.93 8.12 -6.80
C ARG A 36 3.32 6.72 -6.34
N PHE A 37 3.60 5.83 -7.29
CA PHE A 37 4.00 4.45 -7.00
C PHE A 37 5.22 4.38 -6.09
N ILE A 38 6.32 5.05 -6.46
CA ILE A 38 7.55 5.06 -5.65
C ILE A 38 7.30 5.63 -4.26
N ARG A 39 6.52 6.72 -4.14
CA ARG A 39 6.20 7.34 -2.85
C ARG A 39 5.44 6.37 -1.93
N ILE A 40 4.41 5.70 -2.43
CA ILE A 40 3.59 4.79 -1.63
C ILE A 40 4.39 3.52 -1.32
N THR A 41 5.07 2.94 -2.31
CA THR A 41 5.87 1.71 -2.14
C THR A 41 7.00 1.90 -1.15
N PHE A 42 7.65 3.06 -1.13
CA PHE A 42 8.68 3.36 -0.13
C PHE A 42 8.14 3.30 1.31
N LEU A 43 7.01 3.95 1.57
CA LEU A 43 6.36 3.91 2.89
C LEU A 43 5.90 2.50 3.25
N TYR A 44 5.36 1.77 2.27
CA TYR A 44 4.87 0.42 2.46
C TYR A 44 5.98 -0.56 2.83
N MET A 45 7.15 -0.43 2.20
CA MET A 45 8.32 -1.24 2.52
C MET A 45 8.88 -0.95 3.91
N ILE A 46 8.93 0.31 4.32
CA ILE A 46 9.35 0.69 5.67
C ILE A 46 8.40 0.09 6.71
N MET A 47 7.09 0.22 6.50
CA MET A 47 6.09 -0.38 7.38
C MET A 47 6.19 -1.91 7.41
N SER A 48 6.46 -2.54 6.27
CA SER A 48 6.70 -3.99 6.20
C SER A 48 7.92 -4.43 6.99
N GLY A 49 9.03 -3.69 6.90
CA GLY A 49 10.22 -3.95 7.71
C GLY A 49 9.93 -3.77 9.20
N PHE A 50 9.26 -2.68 9.57
CA PHE A 50 8.90 -2.40 10.96
C PHE A 50 8.02 -3.49 11.56
N TYR A 51 6.98 -3.92 10.85
CA TYR A 51 6.04 -4.93 11.33
C TYR A 51 6.66 -6.32 11.49
N THR A 52 7.66 -6.64 10.67
CA THR A 52 8.33 -7.95 10.69
C THR A 52 9.44 -8.07 11.71
N THR A 53 10.13 -6.96 12.01
CA THR A 53 11.35 -6.97 12.84
C THR A 53 11.19 -6.20 14.15
N LEU A 54 10.66 -4.97 14.11
CA LEU A 54 10.60 -4.09 15.28
C LEU A 54 9.39 -4.39 16.17
N LEU A 55 8.30 -4.93 15.62
CA LEU A 55 7.08 -5.22 16.39
C LEU A 55 7.34 -6.10 17.62
N ASN A 56 8.29 -7.03 17.56
CA ASN A 56 8.59 -7.91 18.70
C ASN A 56 9.34 -7.20 19.83
N TYR A 57 9.96 -6.05 19.55
CA TYR A 57 10.72 -5.27 20.53
C TYR A 57 9.92 -4.12 21.14
N THR A 58 8.74 -3.80 20.59
CA THR A 58 7.96 -2.63 21.02
C THR A 58 6.97 -2.92 22.15
N GLY A 59 6.70 -4.18 22.45
CA GLY A 59 5.75 -4.56 23.50
C GLY A 59 5.88 -6.00 23.95
N SER A 60 5.22 -6.31 25.06
CA SER A 60 5.05 -7.66 25.58
C SER A 60 3.61 -7.84 26.03
N GLY A 61 2.98 -8.94 25.64
CA GLY A 61 1.60 -9.26 26.01
C GLY A 61 1.09 -10.53 25.33
N PRO A 62 -0.05 -11.10 25.77
CA PRO A 62 -0.53 -12.41 25.31
C PRO A 62 -0.97 -12.44 23.83
N ILE A 63 -1.24 -11.27 23.25
CA ILE A 63 -1.56 -11.09 21.82
C ILE A 63 -0.31 -10.69 21.03
N TRP A 64 0.75 -10.23 21.71
CA TRP A 64 1.98 -9.84 21.04
C TRP A 64 2.70 -11.09 20.54
N PRO A 65 3.24 -11.02 19.32
CA PRO A 65 3.95 -12.14 18.77
C PRO A 65 5.32 -12.35 19.41
N ASP A 66 5.61 -13.60 19.78
CA ASP A 66 6.92 -14.03 20.29
C ASP A 66 7.89 -14.47 19.18
N TYR A 67 7.48 -14.36 17.90
CA TYR A 67 8.34 -14.75 16.78
C TYR A 67 9.39 -13.67 16.50
N VAL A 68 10.65 -14.01 16.24
CA VAL A 68 11.67 -13.02 15.82
C VAL A 68 11.35 -12.46 14.43
N THR A 69 10.69 -13.24 13.57
CA THR A 69 10.21 -12.83 12.26
C THR A 69 8.94 -13.61 11.92
N ASN A 70 7.87 -12.90 11.56
CA ASN A 70 6.60 -13.55 11.23
C ASN A 70 6.78 -14.44 9.96
N PRO A 71 6.57 -15.77 10.04
CA PRO A 71 6.81 -16.67 8.92
C PRO A 71 5.89 -16.39 7.72
N ILE A 72 4.65 -15.97 7.98
CA ILE A 72 3.67 -15.61 6.94
C ILE A 72 4.15 -14.38 6.18
N CYS A 73 4.67 -13.37 6.89
CA CYS A 73 5.21 -12.17 6.27
C CYS A 73 6.48 -12.46 5.45
N LYS A 74 7.34 -13.37 5.91
CA LYS A 74 8.54 -13.79 5.17
C LYS A 74 8.21 -14.50 3.85
N GLU A 75 7.07 -15.19 3.78
CA GLU A 75 6.62 -15.82 2.53
C GLU A 75 5.88 -14.83 1.62
N THR A 76 5.13 -13.88 2.21
CA THR A 76 4.20 -13.00 1.48
C THR A 76 4.68 -11.58 1.21
N TRP A 77 5.83 -11.14 1.72
CA TRP A 77 6.35 -9.77 1.54
C TRP A 77 6.36 -9.28 0.08
N TRP A 78 6.65 -10.16 -0.87
CA TRP A 78 6.69 -9.81 -2.30
C TRP A 78 5.30 -9.54 -2.88
N TRP A 79 4.23 -10.13 -2.32
CA TRP A 79 2.85 -9.82 -2.71
C TRP A 79 2.46 -8.39 -2.34
N TYR A 80 2.98 -7.91 -1.21
CA TYR A 80 2.81 -6.53 -0.77
C TYR A 80 3.59 -5.57 -1.69
N LEU A 81 4.79 -5.93 -2.14
CA LEU A 81 5.54 -5.13 -3.12
C LEU A 81 4.83 -4.97 -4.47
N LEU A 82 4.17 -6.03 -4.92
CA LEU A 82 3.45 -6.06 -6.18
C LEU A 82 2.00 -5.56 -6.07
N TYR A 83 1.53 -5.17 -4.88
CA TYR A 83 0.13 -4.78 -4.61
C TYR A 83 -0.90 -5.84 -5.07
N ILE A 84 -0.54 -7.12 -4.97
CA ILE A 84 -1.43 -8.26 -5.28
C ILE A 84 -1.89 -8.97 -4.01
N ASN A 85 -1.56 -8.43 -2.83
CA ASN A 85 -1.94 -9.02 -1.55
C ASN A 85 -3.46 -9.12 -1.35
N ASN A 86 -4.28 -8.51 -2.21
CA ASN A 86 -5.73 -8.65 -2.18
C ASN A 86 -6.21 -10.09 -2.48
N PHE A 87 -5.48 -10.84 -3.31
CA PHE A 87 -5.84 -12.20 -3.69
C PHE A 87 -5.45 -13.28 -2.67
N LEU A 88 -4.71 -12.90 -1.62
CA LEU A 88 -4.36 -13.83 -0.54
C LEU A 88 -5.60 -14.11 0.33
N SER A 89 -5.71 -15.33 0.85
CA SER A 89 -6.68 -15.59 1.91
C SER A 89 -6.30 -14.83 3.19
N HIS A 90 -7.28 -14.44 4.00
CA HIS A 90 -7.08 -13.68 5.25
C HIS A 90 -6.03 -14.31 6.17
N GLN A 91 -5.94 -15.64 6.21
CA GLN A 91 -4.97 -16.37 7.03
C GLN A 91 -3.51 -16.24 6.54
N LYS A 92 -3.31 -15.91 5.27
CA LYS A 92 -1.99 -15.70 4.66
C LYS A 92 -1.62 -14.22 4.53
N MET A 93 -2.49 -13.30 4.96
CA MET A 93 -2.17 -11.88 4.98
C MET A 93 -1.44 -11.51 6.27
N CYS A 94 -0.20 -11.05 6.15
CA CYS A 94 0.54 -10.54 7.29
C CYS A 94 0.00 -9.18 7.79
N MET A 95 -0.41 -8.32 6.87
CA MET A 95 -1.10 -7.05 7.14
C MET A 95 -2.43 -7.06 6.42
N ILE A 96 -3.51 -7.26 7.17
CA ILE A 96 -4.85 -7.38 6.61
C ILE A 96 -5.38 -6.02 6.18
N TRP A 97 -5.10 -4.94 6.93
CA TRP A 97 -5.51 -3.59 6.56
C TRP A 97 -4.90 -3.14 5.23
N CYS A 98 -3.72 -3.64 4.90
CA CYS A 98 -2.99 -3.32 3.67
C CYS A 98 -3.71 -3.78 2.38
N TRP A 99 -4.75 -4.61 2.48
CA TRP A 99 -5.62 -5.01 1.37
C TRP A 99 -6.24 -3.84 0.59
N PHE A 100 -6.71 -2.78 1.28
CA PHE A 100 -7.35 -1.65 0.58
C PHE A 100 -6.35 -0.86 -0.28
N LEU A 101 -5.08 -0.80 0.13
CA LEU A 101 -4.05 -0.04 -0.58
C LEU A 101 -3.68 -0.73 -1.91
N ALA A 102 -3.70 -2.06 -1.92
CA ALA A 102 -3.58 -2.83 -3.16
C ALA A 102 -4.70 -2.52 -4.14
N THR A 103 -5.94 -2.48 -3.65
CA THR A 103 -7.10 -2.13 -4.47
C THR A 103 -7.04 -0.70 -5.01
N ASP A 104 -6.61 0.26 -4.19
CA ASP A 104 -6.44 1.67 -4.63
C ASP A 104 -5.46 1.78 -5.80
N MET A 105 -4.30 1.11 -5.73
CA MET A 105 -3.32 1.16 -6.81
C MET A 105 -3.78 0.41 -8.06
N GLN A 106 -4.58 -0.64 -7.92
CA GLN A 106 -5.20 -1.33 -9.06
C GLN A 106 -6.23 -0.44 -9.77
N PHE A 107 -7.14 0.20 -9.02
CA PHE A 107 -8.10 1.15 -9.58
C PHE A 107 -7.47 2.43 -10.13
N PHE A 108 -6.26 2.76 -9.70
CA PHE A 108 -5.52 3.88 -10.26
C PHE A 108 -4.90 3.54 -11.62
N ILE A 109 -4.58 2.26 -11.87
CA ILE A 109 -3.98 1.79 -13.13
C ILE A 109 -5.04 1.57 -14.22
N VAL A 110 -6.21 1.02 -13.85
CA VAL A 110 -7.33 0.70 -14.75
C VAL A 110 -8.15 1.94 -15.06
#